data_AF-A0A7C1I2L7-F1
#
_entry.id   AF-A0A7C1I2L7-F1
#
_cell.length_a   1.000
_cell.length_b   1.000
_cell.length_c   1.000
_cell.angle_alpha   90.00
_cell.angle_beta   90.00
_cell.angle_gamma   90.00
#
_symmetry.space_group_name_H-M   'P 1'
#
loop_
_entity.id
_entity.type
_entity.pdbx_description
1 polymer ?
#
loop_
_entity_poly.entity_id
_entity_poly.type
_entity_poly.pdbx_seq_one_letter_code
_entity_poly.pdbx_strand_id
1 'polypeptide(L)'
;MGIGGFRIVTMEFDSDPTDTVMEVVFTFEIREGGRVRIEEDQHEMGLFSVDTWVRMMERAGFAVQLRPFPAHADGRDAWLIVGVRR
;
A
#
# COMPACT_ATOMS: atom_id res chain seq x y z
N MET A 1 13.17 29.66 10.30
CA MET A 1 13.30 28.36 9.60
C MET A 1 11.91 27.76 9.56
N GLY A 2 11.24 27.80 8.40
CA GLY A 2 9.85 27.35 8.31
C GLY A 2 9.76 25.85 8.52
N ILE A 3 8.74 25.41 9.26
CA ILE A 3 8.37 23.99 9.35
C ILE A 3 8.25 23.42 7.93
N GLY A 4 8.99 22.36 7.65
CA GLY A 4 8.91 21.66 6.36
C GLY A 4 7.50 21.12 6.13
N GLY A 5 7.20 20.74 4.89
CA GLY A 5 5.91 20.18 4.50
C GLY A 5 6.08 19.04 3.52
N PHE A 6 5.25 18.02 3.65
CA PHE A 6 5.22 16.88 2.75
C PHE A 6 3.77 16.51 2.47
N ARG A 7 3.41 16.45 1.19
CA ARG A 7 2.10 16.01 0.72
C ARG A 7 2.29 14.95 -0.36
N ILE A 8 1.49 13.89 -0.26
CA ILE A 8 1.39 12.85 -1.28
C ILE A 8 0.00 12.95 -1.90
N VAL A 9 -0.07 12.88 -3.22
CA VAL A 9 -1.29 12.55 -3.96
C VAL A 9 -1.02 11.24 -4.68
N THR A 10 -1.96 10.28 -4.58
CA THR A 10 -1.89 9.00 -5.28
C THR A 10 -2.99 8.91 -6.32
N MET A 11 -2.66 8.30 -7.46
CA MET A 11 -3.62 7.89 -8.47
C MET A 11 -3.38 6.42 -8.79
N GLU A 12 -4.36 5.58 -8.45
CA GLU A 12 -4.34 4.13 -8.67
C GLU A 12 -5.17 3.80 -9.91
N PHE A 13 -4.63 2.97 -10.80
CA PHE A 13 -5.31 2.55 -12.02
C PHE A 13 -4.97 1.09 -12.35
N ASP A 14 -5.98 0.30 -12.68
CA ASP A 14 -5.84 -1.07 -13.13
C ASP A 14 -6.35 -1.17 -14.58
N SER A 15 -5.44 -1.39 -15.52
CA SER A 15 -5.74 -1.53 -16.94
C SER A 15 -6.18 -2.94 -17.35
N ASP A 16 -5.80 -3.96 -16.59
CA ASP A 16 -6.09 -5.37 -16.86
C ASP A 16 -6.53 -6.09 -15.57
N PRO A 17 -7.84 -6.09 -15.28
CA PRO A 17 -8.36 -6.70 -14.05
C PRO A 17 -8.24 -8.23 -14.02
N THR A 18 -7.66 -8.86 -15.05
CA THR A 18 -7.43 -10.31 -15.10
C THR A 18 -6.06 -10.72 -14.59
N ASP A 19 -5.15 -9.77 -14.38
CA ASP A 19 -3.85 -10.01 -13.78
C ASP A 19 -3.86 -9.74 -12.25
N THR A 20 -2.67 -9.52 -11.67
CA THR A 20 -2.52 -9.27 -10.23
C THR A 20 -1.64 -8.05 -9.97
N VAL A 21 -1.63 -7.09 -10.89
CA VAL A 21 -0.88 -5.84 -10.74
C VAL A 21 -1.79 -4.64 -11.00
N MET A 22 -1.38 -3.48 -10.49
CA MET A 22 -1.98 -2.20 -10.79
C MET A 22 -0.89 -1.16 -10.92
N GLU A 23 -1.17 -0.07 -11.62
CA GLU A 23 -0.29 1.08 -11.67
C GLU A 23 -0.67 2.10 -10.60
N VAL A 24 0.34 2.69 -9.95
CA VAL A 24 0.15 3.78 -9.00
C VAL A 24 1.11 4.91 -9.35
N VAL A 25 0.57 6.11 -9.57
CA VAL A 25 1.37 7.33 -9.70
C VAL A 25 1.35 8.07 -8.39
N PHE A 26 2.53 8.32 -7.83
CA PHE A 26 2.74 9.18 -6.67
C PHE A 26 3.22 10.55 -7.12
N THR A 27 2.54 11.59 -6.65
CA THR A 27 3.05 12.97 -6.74
C THR A 27 3.39 13.48 -5.34
N PHE A 28 4.66 13.77 -5.12
CA PHE A 28 5.20 14.30 -3.87
C PHE A 28 5.38 15.82 -3.97
N GLU A 29 4.74 16.59 -3.11
CA GLU A 29 5.07 18.00 -2.90
C GLU A 29 5.92 18.14 -1.63
N ILE A 30 7.17 18.53 -1.82
CA ILE A 30 8.18 18.61 -0.76
C ILE A 30 8.53 20.08 -0.54
N ARG A 31 8.26 20.59 0.66
CA ARG A 31 8.58 21.96 1.09
C ARG A 31 9.74 21.94 2.07
N GLU A 32 10.87 22.50 1.66
CA GLU A 32 12.09 22.56 2.47
C GLU A 32 12.89 23.82 2.16
N GLY A 33 13.45 24.48 3.18
CA GLY A 33 14.31 25.65 2.98
C GLY A 33 13.65 26.83 2.26
N GLY A 34 12.31 26.97 2.37
CA GLY A 34 11.54 27.99 1.66
C GLY A 34 11.33 27.71 0.17
N ARG A 35 11.73 26.52 -0.31
CA ARG A 35 11.51 26.04 -1.68
C ARG A 35 10.47 24.94 -1.71
N VAL A 36 9.79 24.81 -2.85
CA VAL A 36 8.86 23.71 -3.13
C VAL A 36 9.45 22.92 -4.30
N ARG A 37 9.52 21.60 -4.16
CA ARG A 37 9.87 20.65 -5.20
C ARG A 37 8.70 19.68 -5.38
N ILE A 38 8.37 19.38 -6.63
CA ILE A 38 7.41 18.35 -7.00
C ILE A 38 8.19 17.20 -7.60
N GLU A 39 7.95 15.99 -7.10
CA GLU A 39 8.47 14.74 -7.67
C GLU A 39 7.33 13.83 -8.05
N GLU A 40 7.52 13.09 -9.14
CA GLU A 40 6.60 12.08 -9.61
C GLU A 40 7.33 10.74 -9.66
N ASP A 41 6.65 9.69 -9.23
CA ASP A 41 7.13 8.32 -9.29
C ASP A 41 5.99 7.39 -9.70
N GLN A 42 6.27 6.43 -10.59
CA GLN A 42 5.29 5.49 -11.13
C GLN A 42 5.67 4.08 -10.73
N HIS A 43 4.77 3.41 -10.01
CA HIS A 43 4.99 2.06 -9.50
C HIS A 43 4.03 1.08 -10.14
N GLU A 44 4.53 -0.11 -10.42
CA GLU A 44 3.70 -1.31 -10.56
C GLU A 44 3.56 -1.96 -9.18
N MET A 45 2.32 -2.13 -8.71
CA MET A 45 2.00 -2.69 -7.40
C MET A 45 1.24 -4.00 -7.53
N GLY A 46 1.51 -4.93 -6.62
CA GLY A 46 0.82 -6.23 -6.59
C GLY A 46 -0.58 -6.15 -5.96
N LEU A 47 -1.59 -6.58 -6.70
CA LEU A 47 -2.95 -6.85 -6.25
C LEU A 47 -3.15 -8.34 -6.00
N PHE A 48 -2.47 -8.88 -4.99
CA PHE A 48 -2.53 -10.30 -4.67
C PHE A 48 -3.71 -10.64 -3.77
N SER A 49 -4.37 -11.77 -4.04
CA SER A 49 -5.41 -12.32 -3.17
C SER A 49 -4.88 -12.60 -1.76
N VAL A 50 -5.76 -12.51 -0.75
CA VAL A 50 -5.45 -12.85 0.63
C VAL A 50 -4.87 -14.26 0.74
N ASP A 51 -5.41 -15.22 -0.02
CA ASP A 51 -4.90 -16.59 -0.05
C ASP A 51 -3.44 -16.68 -0.50
N THR A 52 -3.00 -15.79 -1.40
CA THR A 52 -1.60 -15.76 -1.85
C THR A 52 -0.68 -15.37 -0.71
N TRP A 53 -1.03 -14.34 0.05
CA TRP A 53 -0.29 -13.94 1.25
C TRP A 53 -0.27 -15.06 2.30
N VAL A 54 -1.42 -15.66 2.60
CA VAL A 54 -1.53 -16.77 3.56
C VAL A 54 -0.60 -17.92 3.17
N ARG A 55 -0.70 -18.41 1.93
CA ARG A 55 0.16 -19.51 1.44
C ARG A 55 1.65 -19.16 1.52
N MET A 56 2.03 -17.94 1.18
CA MET A 56 3.45 -17.53 1.24
C MET A 56 3.97 -17.46 2.67
N MET A 57 3.18 -16.94 3.62
CA MET A 57 3.54 -16.88 5.02
C MET A 57 3.60 -18.26 5.68
N GLU A 58 2.67 -19.16 5.35
CA GLU A 58 2.71 -20.55 5.81
C GLU A 58 3.97 -21.27 5.30
N ARG A 59 4.32 -21.09 4.01
CA ARG A 59 5.56 -21.63 3.43
C ARG A 59 6.82 -21.08 4.12
N ALA A 60 6.77 -19.85 4.62
CA ALA A 60 7.86 -19.26 5.41
C ALA A 60 7.90 -19.75 6.88
N GLY A 61 6.97 -20.61 7.29
CA GLY A 61 6.94 -21.23 8.61
C GLY A 61 6.11 -20.48 9.66
N PHE A 62 5.27 -19.54 9.25
CA PHE A 62 4.36 -18.84 10.16
C PHE A 62 3.04 -19.59 10.33
N ALA A 63 2.48 -19.57 11.54
CA ALA A 63 1.06 -19.82 11.74
C ALA A 63 0.29 -18.53 11.43
N VAL A 64 -0.58 -18.55 10.42
CA VAL A 64 -1.23 -17.34 9.88
C VAL A 64 -2.64 -17.17 10.44
N GLN A 65 -3.01 -15.92 10.73
CA GLN A 65 -4.32 -15.54 11.22
C GLN A 65 -4.83 -14.31 10.47
N LEU A 66 -6.05 -14.36 9.94
CA LEU A 66 -6.75 -13.19 9.42
C LEU A 66 -7.56 -12.54 10.55
N ARG A 67 -7.48 -11.22 10.65
CA ARG A 67 -8.21 -10.41 11.63
C ARG A 67 -8.93 -9.27 10.92
N PRO A 68 -10.22 -9.02 11.21
CA PRO A 68 -10.88 -7.81 10.70
C PRO A 68 -10.08 -6.58 11.09
N PHE A 69 -9.83 -5.69 10.14
CA PHE A 69 -9.12 -4.45 10.32
C PHE A 69 -9.95 -3.32 9.70
N PRO A 70 -10.63 -2.49 10.50
CA PRO A 70 -11.47 -1.41 9.98
C PRO A 70 -10.60 -0.23 9.52
N ALA A 71 -9.84 -0.44 8.44
CA ALA A 71 -8.88 0.51 7.90
C ALA A 71 -9.55 1.67 7.16
N HIS A 72 -10.74 1.45 6.63
CA HIS A 72 -11.40 2.36 5.71
C HIS A 72 -12.62 3.00 6.37
N ALA A 73 -12.65 4.33 6.38
CA ALA A 73 -13.77 5.10 6.92
C ALA A 73 -15.07 4.92 6.09
N ASP A 74 -14.96 4.41 4.86
CA ASP A 74 -16.08 4.13 3.95
C ASP A 74 -16.76 2.77 4.20
N GLY A 75 -16.32 2.02 5.22
CA GLY A 75 -16.93 0.75 5.61
C GLY A 75 -16.51 -0.45 4.78
N ARG A 76 -15.51 -0.31 3.89
CA ARG A 76 -14.90 -1.48 3.24
C ARG A 76 -14.20 -2.36 4.25
N ASP A 77 -14.44 -3.66 4.14
CA ASP A 77 -13.74 -4.67 4.93
C ASP A 77 -12.26 -4.69 4.52
N ALA A 78 -11.37 -4.64 5.51
CA ALA A 78 -9.97 -4.99 5.32
C ALA A 78 -9.55 -6.05 6.34
N TRP A 79 -8.51 -6.79 5.99
CA TRP A 79 -7.96 -7.87 6.80
C TRP A 79 -6.53 -7.54 7.20
N LEU A 80 -6.23 -7.63 8.49
CA LEU A 80 -4.86 -7.74 8.97
C LEU A 80 -4.43 -9.20 8.92
N ILE A 81 -3.34 -9.48 8.19
CA ILE A 81 -2.73 -10.81 8.09
C ILE A 81 -1.61 -10.91 9.13
N VAL A 82 -1.80 -11.72 10.16
CA VAL A 82 -0.87 -11.87 11.29
C VAL A 82 -0.13 -13.20 11.16
N GLY A 83 1.20 -13.16 11.08
CA GLY A 83 2.06 -14.34 11.12
C GLY A 83 2.70 -14.52 12.50
N VAL A 84 2.49 -15.66 13.14
CA VAL A 84 3.12 -16.00 14.42
C VAL A 84 4.20 -17.05 14.19
N ARG A 85 5.45 -16.72 14.54
CA ARG A 85 6.56 -17.68 14.56
C ARG A 85 6.62 -18.29 15.95
N ARG A 86 6.57 -19.62 16.02
CA ARG A 86 6.81 -20.35 17.27
C ARG A 86 8.31 -20.48 17.54
#